data_AF-A0A840E6P7-F1
#
_entry.id   AF-A0A840E6P7-F1
#
_cell.length_a   1.000
_cell.length_b   1.000
_cell.length_c   1.000
_cell.angle_alpha   90.00
_cell.angle_beta   90.00
_cell.angle_gamma   90.00
#
_symmetry.space_group_name_H-M   'P 1'
#
loop_
_entity.id
_entity.type
_entity.pdbx_description
1 polymer ?
#
loop_
_entity_poly.entity_id
_entity_poly.type
_entity_poly.pdbx_seq_one_letter_code
_entity_poly.pdbx_strand_id
1 'polypeptide(L)'
;MDDQFIRRLFHEHHSVVRLPSPRLIEDWLGGLLQFLFPEMSTFRFGSEEAFRNHYRTNDLKLYTILDALSHDLGCPIDEIRARFEERLPSIHGSLLADADAILAGDPAAVSRTEVITTYPGFYALAVYRIAHEMLALGVGLVARMLSEIAHGKTGIEIHPGARIGNRFCIDHGTGIVIGETVEIGDGVKMYQGVTLGALSVKKEMARTKRHPTIENDVIIYAGATILGGDTVIGAGSIIGGNTWIVKSVPPNSRIYYDWRIPERQPE
;
A
#
# COMPACT_ATOMS: atom_id res chain seq x y z
N MET A 1 24.56 35.53 -1.77
CA MET A 1 23.17 35.00 -1.72
C MET A 1 22.28 36.18 -1.43
N ASP A 2 21.14 36.29 -2.10
CA ASP A 2 20.26 37.47 -1.95
C ASP A 2 19.66 37.55 -0.54
N ASP A 3 19.75 38.70 0.11
CA ASP A 3 19.25 38.92 1.48
C ASP A 3 17.72 38.81 1.54
N GLN A 4 17.03 39.15 0.44
CA GLN A 4 15.58 39.01 0.35
C GLN A 4 15.18 37.53 0.32
N PHE A 5 15.93 36.69 -0.41
CA PHE A 5 15.78 35.24 -0.40
C PHE A 5 15.96 34.64 1.00
N ILE A 6 17.03 35.02 1.72
CA ILE A 6 17.28 34.52 3.10
C ILE A 6 16.16 34.94 4.05
N ARG A 7 15.73 36.21 4.02
CA ARG A 7 14.64 36.70 4.89
C ARG A 7 13.32 36.00 4.60
N ARG A 8 13.00 35.75 3.33
CA ARG A 8 11.80 35.00 2.94
C ARG A 8 11.83 33.59 3.53
N LEU A 9 12.93 32.85 3.33
CA LEU A 9 13.07 31.50 3.89
C LEU A 9 13.00 31.50 5.42
N PHE A 10 13.64 32.47 6.08
CA PHE A 10 13.58 32.58 7.53
C PHE A 10 12.13 32.73 8.03
N HIS A 11 11.33 33.58 7.38
CA HIS A 11 9.91 33.74 7.73
C HIS A 11 9.09 32.47 7.44
N GLU A 12 9.32 31.79 6.31
CA GLU A 12 8.66 30.53 5.97
C GLU A 12 8.98 29.43 7.00
N HIS A 13 10.23 29.33 7.47
CA HIS A 13 10.63 28.38 8.52
C HIS A 13 9.91 28.60 9.85
N HIS A 14 9.45 29.83 10.13
CA HIS A 14 8.71 30.16 11.35
C HIS A 14 7.18 30.03 11.17
N SER A 15 6.67 30.00 9.93
CA SER A 15 5.24 29.89 9.65
C SER A 15 4.77 28.45 9.42
N VAL A 16 5.69 27.53 9.14
CA VAL A 16 5.37 26.10 8.96
C VAL A 16 4.96 25.48 10.29
N VAL A 17 3.77 24.88 10.30
CA VAL A 17 3.26 24.08 11.42
C VAL A 17 4.23 22.92 11.69
N ARG A 18 4.43 22.56 12.96
CA ARG A 18 5.28 21.42 13.32
C ARG A 18 4.80 20.17 12.57
N LEU A 19 5.69 19.51 11.84
CA LEU A 19 5.40 18.25 11.15
C LEU A 19 6.03 17.08 11.92
N PRO A 20 5.43 15.88 11.85
CA PRO A 20 6.05 14.70 12.44
C PRO A 20 7.35 14.36 11.71
N SER A 21 8.33 13.85 12.47
CA SER A 21 9.60 13.39 11.90
C SER A 21 9.37 12.13 11.06
N PRO A 22 9.83 12.07 9.79
CA PRO A 22 9.77 10.85 8.99
C PRO A 22 10.43 9.65 9.68
N ARG A 23 11.55 9.88 10.37
CA ARG A 23 12.24 8.85 11.15
C ARG A 23 11.40 8.30 12.30
N LEU A 24 10.65 9.17 13.00
CA LEU A 24 9.76 8.74 14.07
C LEU A 24 8.62 7.85 13.52
N ILE A 25 8.11 8.17 12.34
CA ILE A 25 7.09 7.35 11.65
C ILE A 25 7.66 5.99 11.26
N GLU A 26 8.88 5.93 10.72
CA GLU A 26 9.56 4.67 10.43
C GLU A 26 9.80 3.83 11.70
N ASP A 27 10.26 4.46 12.78
CA ASP A 27 10.50 3.81 14.08
C ASP A 27 9.21 3.31 14.73
N TRP A 28 8.08 4.01 14.52
CA TRP A 28 6.76 3.60 14.97
C TRP A 28 6.22 2.43 14.13
N LEU A 29 6.33 2.52 12.80
CA LEU A 29 5.91 1.48 11.87
C LEU A 29 6.68 0.18 12.15
N GLY A 30 8.00 0.27 12.29
CA GLY A 30 8.85 -0.89 12.61
C GLY A 30 8.45 -1.53 13.94
N GLY A 31 8.22 -0.73 14.99
CA GLY A 31 7.78 -1.25 16.28
C GLY A 31 6.39 -1.91 16.23
N LEU A 32 5.48 -1.36 15.43
CA LEU A 32 4.14 -1.94 15.23
C LEU A 32 4.22 -3.28 14.48
N LEU A 33 5.02 -3.35 13.41
CA LEU A 33 5.21 -4.59 12.67
C LEU A 33 5.85 -5.69 13.52
N GLN A 34 6.82 -5.34 14.39
CA GLN A 34 7.40 -6.29 15.36
C GLN A 34 6.40 -6.77 16.42
N PHE A 35 5.43 -5.93 16.77
CA PHE A 35 4.35 -6.30 17.69
C PHE A 35 3.36 -7.27 17.03
N LEU A 36 3.01 -7.01 15.77
CA LEU A 36 2.04 -7.82 15.02
C LEU A 36 2.64 -9.14 14.52
N PHE A 37 3.91 -9.13 14.09
CA PHE A 37 4.56 -10.27 13.46
C PHE A 37 5.86 -10.64 14.19
N PRO A 38 5.89 -11.77 14.93
CA PRO A 38 7.11 -12.19 15.63
C PRO A 38 8.29 -12.48 14.68
N GLU A 39 8.01 -12.81 13.43
CA GLU A 39 9.00 -13.01 12.36
C GLU A 39 9.79 -11.73 12.05
N MET A 40 9.16 -10.56 12.20
CA MET A 40 9.80 -9.26 11.99
C MET A 40 10.53 -8.75 13.25
N SER A 41 10.35 -9.41 14.39
CA SER A 41 11.00 -9.03 15.65
C SER A 41 12.43 -9.54 15.73
N THR A 42 13.37 -8.62 15.98
CA THR A 42 14.81 -8.89 16.13
C THR A 42 15.17 -9.48 17.51
N PHE A 43 14.21 -9.57 18.41
CA PHE A 43 14.38 -10.13 19.74
C PHE A 43 13.17 -10.98 20.15
N ARG A 44 13.28 -11.64 21.30
CA ARG A 44 12.18 -12.39 21.90
C ARG A 44 11.86 -11.78 23.25
N PHE A 45 10.56 -11.60 23.53
CA PHE A 45 10.11 -11.02 24.78
C PHE A 45 10.28 -12.04 25.91
N GLY A 46 11.00 -11.66 26.96
CA GLY A 46 11.24 -12.52 28.12
C GLY A 46 10.03 -12.66 29.06
N SER A 47 8.98 -11.86 28.86
CA SER A 47 7.73 -11.91 29.61
C SER A 47 6.59 -11.22 28.85
N GLU A 48 5.35 -11.52 29.26
CA GLU A 48 4.17 -10.82 28.76
C GLU A 48 4.22 -9.31 29.07
N GLU A 49 4.74 -8.92 30.23
CA GLU A 49 4.87 -7.51 30.59
C GLU A 49 5.88 -6.78 29.69
N ALA A 50 6.98 -7.44 29.31
CA ALA A 50 7.91 -6.89 28.32
C ALA A 50 7.23 -6.69 26.96
N PHE A 51 6.37 -7.62 26.53
CA PHE A 51 5.59 -7.50 25.30
C PHE A 51 4.58 -6.33 25.37
N ARG A 52 3.86 -6.20 26.48
CA ARG A 52 2.94 -5.07 26.71
C ARG A 52 3.68 -3.73 26.72
N ASN A 53 4.86 -3.66 27.32
CA ASN A 53 5.67 -2.44 27.36
C ASN A 53 6.22 -2.05 25.98
N HIS A 54 6.52 -3.01 25.11
CA HIS A 54 6.86 -2.72 23.72
C HIS A 54 5.70 -2.03 23.00
N TYR A 55 4.49 -2.57 23.13
CA TYR A 55 3.31 -1.94 22.53
C TYR A 55 3.06 -0.53 23.09
N ARG A 56 3.05 -0.36 24.42
CA ARG A 56 2.87 0.96 25.07
C ARG A 56 3.92 1.97 24.60
N THR A 57 5.18 1.54 24.51
CA THR A 57 6.27 2.40 24.01
C THR A 57 6.03 2.81 22.56
N ASN A 58 5.57 1.88 21.72
CA ASN A 58 5.25 2.18 20.34
C ASN A 58 4.05 3.12 20.20
N ASP A 59 3.01 2.92 21.00
CA ASP A 59 1.82 3.76 21.05
C ASP A 59 2.12 5.20 21.52
N LEU A 60 3.10 5.40 22.42
CA LEU A 60 3.59 6.75 22.74
C LEU A 60 4.28 7.46 21.55
N LYS A 61 4.93 6.71 20.65
CA LYS A 61 5.43 7.29 19.39
C LYS A 61 4.27 7.74 18.52
N LEU A 62 3.19 6.95 18.43
CA LEU A 62 1.98 7.34 17.70
C LEU A 62 1.39 8.62 18.27
N TYR A 63 1.26 8.72 19.59
CA TYR A 63 0.82 9.95 20.25
C TYR A 63 1.68 11.16 19.82
N THR A 64 3.00 11.01 19.86
CA THR A 64 3.94 12.10 19.49
C THR A 64 3.80 12.50 18.02
N ILE A 65 3.55 11.54 17.12
CA ILE A 65 3.29 11.80 15.70
C ILE A 65 1.97 12.58 15.54
N LEU A 66 0.91 12.16 16.22
CA LEU A 66 -0.41 12.78 16.15
C LEU A 66 -0.42 14.17 16.79
N ASP A 67 0.30 14.37 17.89
CA ASP A 67 0.43 15.65 18.58
C ASP A 67 1.06 16.73 17.69
N ALA A 68 2.06 16.34 16.88
CA ALA A 68 2.63 17.22 15.86
C ALA A 68 1.57 17.68 14.84
N LEU A 69 0.54 16.87 14.58
CA LEU A 69 -0.54 17.16 13.64
C LEU A 69 -1.82 17.68 14.30
N SER A 70 -1.79 17.98 15.61
CA SER A 70 -2.99 18.26 16.41
C SER A 70 -3.91 19.35 15.85
N HIS A 71 -3.36 20.33 15.12
CA HIS A 71 -4.14 21.40 14.48
C HIS A 71 -4.99 20.93 13.28
N ASP A 72 -4.63 19.82 12.64
CA ASP A 72 -5.29 19.29 11.44
C ASP A 72 -6.19 18.08 11.74
N LEU A 73 -6.16 17.57 12.97
CA LEU A 73 -6.96 16.39 13.36
C LEU A 73 -8.41 16.78 13.65
N GLY A 74 -9.34 16.04 13.04
CA GLY A 74 -10.78 16.25 13.23
C GLY A 74 -11.37 15.66 14.51
N CYS A 75 -10.58 14.90 15.29
CA CYS A 75 -10.99 14.30 16.56
C CYS A 75 -9.81 14.21 17.54
N PRO A 76 -10.07 14.02 18.85
CA PRO A 76 -9.04 13.91 19.87
C PRO A 76 -8.04 12.78 19.58
N ILE A 77 -6.77 13.00 19.91
CA ILE A 77 -5.68 12.04 19.68
C ILE A 77 -5.96 10.68 20.32
N ASP A 78 -6.49 10.67 21.55
CA ASP A 78 -6.80 9.43 22.26
C ASP A 78 -7.95 8.64 21.59
N GLU A 79 -8.90 9.32 20.97
CA GLU A 79 -9.96 8.67 20.19
C GLU A 79 -9.42 8.03 18.92
N ILE A 80 -8.49 8.71 18.22
CA ILE A 80 -7.80 8.15 17.05
C ILE A 80 -7.01 6.89 17.45
N ARG A 81 -6.25 6.95 18.54
CA ARG A 81 -5.45 5.83 19.04
C ARG A 81 -6.32 4.64 19.44
N ALA A 82 -7.39 4.87 20.20
CA ALA A 82 -8.31 3.82 20.61
C ALA A 82 -8.97 3.13 19.40
N ARG A 83 -9.48 3.91 18.44
CA ARG A 83 -10.08 3.37 17.21
C ARG A 83 -9.06 2.62 16.36
N PHE A 84 -7.82 3.10 16.28
CA PHE A 84 -6.75 2.38 15.58
C PHE A 84 -6.45 1.03 16.24
N GLU A 85 -6.33 0.99 17.56
CA GLU A 85 -6.12 -0.23 18.33
C GLU A 85 -7.22 -1.26 18.10
N GLU A 86 -8.49 -0.83 18.07
CA GLU A 86 -9.64 -1.69 17.76
C GLU A 86 -9.55 -2.34 16.37
N ARG A 87 -8.86 -1.72 15.41
CA ARG A 87 -8.69 -2.26 14.05
C ARG A 87 -7.53 -3.23 13.93
N LEU A 88 -6.55 -3.21 14.83
CA LEU A 88 -5.34 -4.03 14.76
C LEU A 88 -5.61 -5.54 14.57
N PRO A 89 -6.57 -6.17 15.29
CA PRO A 89 -6.87 -7.59 15.10
C PRO A 89 -7.35 -7.91 13.67
N SER A 90 -8.18 -7.04 13.08
CA SER A 90 -8.66 -7.21 11.71
C SER A 90 -7.55 -7.01 10.69
N ILE A 91 -6.71 -5.98 10.88
CA ILE A 91 -5.54 -5.73 10.01
C ILE A 91 -4.61 -6.94 10.03
N HIS A 92 -4.29 -7.46 11.22
CA HIS A 92 -3.46 -8.64 11.38
C HIS A 92 -4.06 -9.87 10.70
N GLY A 93 -5.37 -10.11 10.88
CA GLY A 93 -6.09 -11.21 10.21
C GLY A 93 -6.03 -11.12 8.68
N SER A 94 -6.26 -9.94 8.11
CA SER A 94 -6.14 -9.71 6.66
C SER A 94 -4.72 -9.94 6.15
N LEU A 95 -3.70 -9.49 6.89
CA LEU A 95 -2.30 -9.68 6.51
C LEU A 95 -1.88 -11.15 6.57
N LEU A 96 -2.36 -11.93 7.54
CA LEU A 96 -2.13 -13.38 7.53
C LEU A 96 -2.76 -14.04 6.30
N ALA A 97 -3.96 -13.63 5.90
CA ALA A 97 -4.60 -14.11 4.68
C ALA A 97 -3.84 -13.72 3.40
N ASP A 98 -3.24 -12.53 3.37
CA ASP A 98 -2.37 -12.11 2.26
C ASP A 98 -1.07 -12.92 2.22
N ALA A 99 -0.43 -13.16 3.38
CA ALA A 99 0.77 -14.00 3.46
C ALA A 99 0.49 -15.42 2.96
N ASP A 100 -0.67 -15.98 3.31
CA ASP A 100 -1.11 -17.29 2.80
C ASP A 100 -1.38 -17.28 1.30
N ALA A 101 -1.97 -16.21 0.77
CA ALA A 101 -2.19 -16.06 -0.65
C ALA A 101 -0.88 -15.94 -1.44
N ILE A 102 0.11 -15.23 -0.90
CA ILE A 102 1.46 -15.14 -1.49
C ILE A 102 2.13 -16.51 -1.46
N LEU A 103 2.13 -17.20 -0.32
CA LEU A 103 2.71 -18.54 -0.17
C LEU A 103 2.09 -19.55 -1.13
N ALA A 104 0.75 -19.57 -1.25
CA ALA A 104 0.06 -20.45 -2.20
C ALA A 104 0.26 -20.01 -3.66
N GLY A 105 0.56 -18.73 -3.88
CA GLY A 105 0.64 -18.10 -5.18
C GLY A 105 2.02 -18.19 -5.85
N ASP A 106 3.08 -18.36 -5.07
CA ASP A 106 4.47 -18.46 -5.53
C ASP A 106 5.04 -19.86 -5.25
N PRO A 107 5.28 -20.69 -6.29
CA PRO A 107 5.89 -22.01 -6.13
C PRO A 107 7.30 -21.99 -5.50
N ALA A 108 7.99 -20.85 -5.48
CA ALA A 108 9.30 -20.71 -4.87
C ALA A 108 9.25 -20.43 -3.36
N ALA A 109 8.10 -19.98 -2.84
CA ALA A 109 7.93 -19.69 -1.41
C ALA A 109 7.89 -21.00 -0.62
N VAL A 110 8.74 -21.15 0.39
CA VAL A 110 8.82 -22.40 1.17
C VAL A 110 8.07 -22.34 2.50
N SER A 111 7.75 -21.14 3.01
CA SER A 111 7.01 -21.00 4.27
C SER A 111 6.38 -19.62 4.44
N ARG A 112 5.36 -19.52 5.30
CA ARG A 112 4.77 -18.23 5.71
C ARG A 112 5.80 -17.32 6.39
N THR A 113 6.71 -17.90 7.18
CA THR A 113 7.77 -17.14 7.85
C THR A 113 8.70 -16.45 6.86
N GLU A 114 9.07 -17.14 5.78
CA GLU A 114 9.84 -16.55 4.69
C GLU A 114 9.07 -15.39 4.05
N VAL A 115 7.81 -15.61 3.67
CA VAL A 115 6.94 -14.58 3.08
C VAL A 115 6.89 -13.33 3.96
N ILE A 116 6.57 -13.49 5.25
CA ILE A 116 6.45 -12.36 6.18
C ILE A 116 7.79 -11.63 6.32
N THR A 117 8.91 -12.34 6.36
CA THR A 117 10.23 -11.74 6.67
C THR A 117 10.88 -11.08 5.45
N THR A 118 10.70 -11.63 4.25
CA THR A 118 11.54 -11.26 3.09
C THR A 118 10.77 -10.76 1.87
N TYR A 119 9.46 -11.03 1.75
CA TYR A 119 8.75 -10.70 0.51
C TYR A 119 8.37 -9.22 0.47
N PRO A 120 8.82 -8.46 -0.56
CA PRO A 120 8.52 -7.03 -0.66
C PRO A 120 7.02 -6.77 -0.87
N GLY A 121 6.33 -7.68 -1.56
CA GLY A 121 4.88 -7.63 -1.71
C GLY A 121 4.15 -7.66 -0.37
N PHE A 122 4.53 -8.56 0.53
CA PHE A 122 3.95 -8.62 1.88
C PHE A 122 4.22 -7.34 2.67
N TYR A 123 5.47 -6.85 2.68
CA TYR A 123 5.81 -5.61 3.37
C TYR A 123 4.99 -4.42 2.87
N ALA A 124 4.85 -4.26 1.54
CA ALA A 124 4.03 -3.19 0.97
C ALA A 124 2.55 -3.27 1.38
N LEU A 125 1.98 -4.48 1.43
CA LEU A 125 0.61 -4.69 1.90
C LEU A 125 0.45 -4.40 3.40
N ALA A 126 1.41 -4.80 4.22
CA ALA A 126 1.41 -4.50 5.66
C ALA A 126 1.35 -2.99 5.90
N VAL A 127 2.21 -2.24 5.22
CA VAL A 127 2.22 -0.77 5.33
C VAL A 127 0.96 -0.15 4.75
N TYR A 128 0.49 -0.62 3.59
CA TYR A 128 -0.75 -0.12 2.98
C TYR A 128 -1.96 -0.29 3.90
N ARG A 129 -2.17 -1.48 4.49
CA ARG A 129 -3.35 -1.71 5.35
C ARG A 129 -3.33 -0.82 6.59
N ILE A 130 -2.15 -0.57 7.17
CA ILE A 130 -1.98 0.38 8.27
C ILE A 130 -2.25 1.82 7.80
N ALA A 131 -1.70 2.22 6.65
CA ALA A 131 -1.88 3.55 6.09
C ALA A 131 -3.34 3.83 5.69
N HIS A 132 -4.04 2.84 5.15
CA HIS A 132 -5.45 2.91 4.81
C HIS A 132 -6.31 3.23 6.03
N GLU A 133 -6.05 2.57 7.16
CA GLU A 133 -6.78 2.83 8.39
C GLU A 133 -6.41 4.19 9.01
N MET A 134 -5.15 4.60 8.94
CA MET A 134 -4.75 5.98 9.33
C MET A 134 -5.48 7.04 8.50
N LEU A 135 -5.65 6.81 7.19
CA LEU A 135 -6.41 7.70 6.32
C LEU A 135 -7.90 7.73 6.71
N ALA A 136 -8.49 6.57 7.01
CA ALA A 136 -9.89 6.46 7.44
C ALA A 136 -10.15 7.18 8.78
N LEU A 137 -9.13 7.26 9.64
CA LEU A 137 -9.16 8.02 10.90
C LEU A 137 -8.85 9.52 10.73
N GLY A 138 -8.67 10.00 9.50
CA GLY A 138 -8.40 11.40 9.19
C GLY A 138 -6.93 11.82 9.28
N VAL A 139 -6.00 10.88 9.46
CA VAL A 139 -4.56 11.14 9.59
C VAL A 139 -3.86 11.06 8.23
N GLY A 140 -4.33 11.88 7.27
CA GLY A 140 -3.98 11.75 5.85
C GLY A 140 -2.49 11.94 5.52
N LEU A 141 -1.80 12.88 6.17
CA LEU A 141 -0.37 13.10 5.92
C LEU A 141 0.47 11.90 6.32
N VAL A 142 0.20 11.30 7.50
CA VAL A 142 0.91 10.10 7.97
C VAL A 142 0.62 8.92 7.05
N ALA A 143 -0.64 8.73 6.64
CA ALA A 143 -1.00 7.69 5.69
C ALA A 143 -0.21 7.79 4.38
N ARG A 144 -0.02 9.01 3.85
CA ARG A 144 0.80 9.21 2.65
C ARG A 144 2.29 8.96 2.91
N MET A 145 2.82 9.45 4.02
CA MET A 145 4.23 9.20 4.40
C MET A 145 4.52 7.70 4.53
N LEU A 146 3.61 6.92 5.13
CA LEU A 146 3.74 5.46 5.22
C LEU A 146 3.78 4.81 3.83
N SER A 147 2.91 5.24 2.93
CA SER A 147 2.87 4.71 1.56
C SER A 147 4.18 5.00 0.82
N GLU A 148 4.76 6.19 0.99
CA GLU A 148 6.08 6.53 0.42
C GLU A 148 7.24 5.77 1.08
N ILE A 149 7.16 5.46 2.38
CA ILE A 149 8.13 4.58 3.06
C ILE A 149 8.11 3.18 2.44
N ALA A 150 6.92 2.63 2.17
CA ALA A 150 6.79 1.34 1.48
C ALA A 150 7.34 1.41 0.06
N HIS A 151 6.99 2.46 -0.69
CA HIS A 151 7.48 2.70 -2.03
C HIS A 151 9.01 2.77 -2.08
N GLY A 152 9.64 3.58 -1.22
CA GLY A 152 11.10 3.71 -1.16
C GLY A 152 11.83 2.41 -0.85
N LYS A 153 11.22 1.50 -0.08
CA LYS A 153 11.83 0.21 0.30
C LYS A 153 11.58 -0.91 -0.71
N THR A 154 10.48 -0.87 -1.46
CA THR A 154 10.01 -2.02 -2.27
C THR A 154 9.85 -1.71 -3.77
N GLY A 155 9.77 -0.44 -4.14
CA GLY A 155 9.37 -0.02 -5.49
C GLY A 155 7.88 -0.25 -5.78
N ILE A 156 7.05 -0.56 -4.77
CA ILE A 156 5.59 -0.73 -4.90
C ILE A 156 4.91 0.52 -4.36
N GLU A 157 4.21 1.25 -5.22
CA GLU A 157 3.42 2.43 -4.83
C GLU A 157 1.93 2.06 -4.71
N ILE A 158 1.40 2.13 -3.49
CA ILE A 158 -0.03 1.94 -3.23
C ILE A 158 -0.55 3.19 -2.54
N HIS A 159 -1.48 3.91 -3.17
CA HIS A 159 -2.11 5.06 -2.54
C HIS A 159 -2.96 4.58 -1.34
N PRO A 160 -2.90 5.26 -0.18
CA PRO A 160 -3.63 4.80 1.02
C PRO A 160 -5.15 4.85 0.86
N GLY A 161 -5.65 5.64 -0.09
CA GLY A 161 -7.08 5.71 -0.44
C GLY A 161 -7.61 4.52 -1.25
N ALA A 162 -6.73 3.71 -1.86
CA ALA A 162 -7.15 2.52 -2.60
C ALA A 162 -7.91 1.56 -1.67
N ARG A 163 -8.84 0.78 -2.22
CA ARG A 163 -9.62 -0.23 -1.47
C ARG A 163 -9.22 -1.61 -1.96
N ILE A 164 -8.64 -2.42 -1.09
CA ILE A 164 -8.10 -3.74 -1.46
C ILE A 164 -8.69 -4.82 -0.55
N GLY A 165 -9.30 -5.82 -1.17
CA GLY A 165 -9.83 -7.02 -0.53
C GLY A 165 -8.75 -7.87 0.15
N ASN A 166 -9.16 -9.04 0.65
CA ASN A 166 -8.29 -10.00 1.31
C ASN A 166 -7.65 -10.96 0.30
N ARG A 167 -6.60 -11.68 0.73
CA ARG A 167 -5.89 -12.67 -0.09
C ARG A 167 -5.27 -12.02 -1.33
N PHE A 168 -4.79 -10.78 -1.20
CA PHE A 168 -4.15 -10.07 -2.29
C PHE A 168 -2.68 -10.49 -2.37
N CYS A 169 -2.24 -10.91 -3.55
CA CYS A 169 -0.90 -11.42 -3.79
C CYS A 169 -0.13 -10.45 -4.69
N ILE A 170 0.96 -9.87 -4.18
CA ILE A 170 1.93 -9.11 -4.98
C ILE A 170 3.19 -9.95 -5.13
N ASP A 171 3.48 -10.37 -6.35
CA ASP A 171 4.68 -11.14 -6.69
C ASP A 171 5.72 -10.25 -7.38
N HIS A 172 6.97 -10.31 -6.90
CA HIS A 172 8.10 -9.42 -7.21
C HIS A 172 7.86 -7.93 -6.89
N GLY A 173 6.84 -7.33 -7.51
CA GLY A 173 6.24 -6.07 -7.11
C GLY A 173 6.87 -4.78 -7.66
N THR A 174 8.17 -4.73 -7.94
CA THR A 174 8.84 -3.48 -8.35
C THR A 174 8.14 -2.81 -9.55
N GLY A 175 7.84 -1.51 -9.43
CA GLY A 175 7.18 -0.71 -10.45
C GLY A 175 5.65 -0.84 -10.47
N ILE A 176 5.04 -1.54 -9.49
CA ILE A 176 3.58 -1.48 -9.31
C ILE A 176 3.16 -0.08 -8.87
N VAL A 177 2.08 0.43 -9.49
CA VAL A 177 1.44 1.69 -9.11
C VAL A 177 -0.07 1.48 -8.99
N ILE A 178 -0.62 1.71 -7.79
CA ILE A 178 -2.05 1.59 -7.48
C ILE A 178 -2.59 2.95 -7.03
N GLY A 179 -3.44 3.56 -7.85
CA GLY A 179 -3.98 4.90 -7.62
C GLY A 179 -5.06 5.01 -6.54
N GLU A 180 -5.36 6.25 -6.13
CA GLU A 180 -6.22 6.57 -4.97
C GLU A 180 -7.61 5.95 -4.99
N THR A 181 -8.26 5.90 -6.15
CA THR A 181 -9.66 5.42 -6.25
C THR A 181 -9.74 4.03 -6.86
N VAL A 182 -8.63 3.28 -6.85
CA VAL A 182 -8.63 1.87 -7.25
C VAL A 182 -9.46 1.07 -6.25
N GLU A 183 -10.23 0.12 -6.77
CA GLU A 183 -10.92 -0.90 -5.99
C GLU A 183 -10.45 -2.28 -6.48
N ILE A 184 -9.98 -3.12 -5.57
CA ILE A 184 -9.48 -4.48 -5.83
C ILE A 184 -10.28 -5.44 -4.95
N GLY A 185 -10.86 -6.47 -5.55
CA GLY A 185 -11.57 -7.55 -4.88
C GLY A 185 -10.66 -8.53 -4.14
N ASP A 186 -11.24 -9.65 -3.70
CA ASP A 186 -10.52 -10.70 -3.00
C ASP A 186 -9.75 -11.60 -3.96
N GLY A 187 -8.63 -12.18 -3.52
CA GLY A 187 -7.92 -13.23 -4.27
C GLY A 187 -7.19 -12.76 -5.53
N VAL A 188 -7.04 -11.44 -5.73
CA VAL A 188 -6.33 -10.88 -6.88
C VAL A 188 -4.83 -11.16 -6.77
N LYS A 189 -4.19 -11.45 -7.90
CA LYS A 189 -2.73 -11.59 -8.02
C LYS A 189 -2.17 -10.57 -8.99
N MET A 190 -1.10 -9.89 -8.59
CA MET A 190 -0.44 -8.84 -9.37
C MET A 190 1.06 -9.05 -9.43
N TYR A 191 1.62 -8.91 -10.62
CA TYR A 191 3.05 -9.00 -10.89
C TYR A 191 3.70 -7.60 -11.01
N GLN A 192 5.02 -7.57 -11.10
CA GLN A 192 5.83 -6.35 -11.20
C GLN A 192 5.40 -5.41 -12.35
N GLY A 193 5.60 -4.10 -12.18
CA GLY A 193 5.37 -3.10 -13.22
C GLY A 193 3.90 -2.85 -13.60
N VAL A 194 2.93 -3.44 -12.89
CA VAL A 194 1.51 -3.23 -13.18
C VAL A 194 1.07 -1.83 -12.76
N THR A 195 0.38 -1.12 -13.64
CA THR A 195 -0.19 0.21 -13.35
C THR A 195 -1.71 0.16 -13.34
N LEU A 196 -2.33 0.50 -12.21
CA LEU A 196 -3.76 0.77 -12.06
C LEU A 196 -3.97 2.27 -11.92
N GLY A 197 -4.02 2.94 -13.07
CA GLY A 197 -3.90 4.40 -13.18
C GLY A 197 -5.18 5.09 -13.67
N ALA A 198 -5.07 6.38 -13.91
CA ALA A 198 -6.13 7.19 -14.51
C ALA A 198 -5.77 7.56 -15.96
N LEU A 199 -6.79 7.71 -16.81
CA LEU A 199 -6.63 8.47 -18.06
C LEU A 199 -6.39 9.95 -17.70
N SER A 200 -5.80 10.75 -18.59
CA SER A 200 -5.51 12.17 -18.32
C SER A 200 -6.72 12.87 -17.70
N VAL A 201 -6.61 13.18 -16.40
CA VAL A 201 -7.70 13.78 -15.61
C VAL A 201 -7.44 15.26 -15.43
N LYS A 202 -8.44 16.09 -15.75
CA LYS A 202 -8.46 17.48 -15.27
C LYS A 202 -8.43 17.47 -13.74
N LYS A 203 -7.67 18.38 -13.14
CA LYS A 203 -7.49 18.48 -11.68
C LYS A 203 -8.81 18.61 -10.92
N GLU A 204 -9.83 19.17 -11.55
CA GLU A 204 -11.22 19.29 -11.05
C GLU A 204 -11.87 17.93 -10.77
N MET A 205 -11.50 16.87 -11.51
CA MET A 205 -11.99 15.50 -11.31
C MET A 205 -11.12 14.69 -10.32
N ALA A 206 -10.18 15.33 -9.62
CA ALA A 206 -9.32 14.65 -8.65
C ALA A 206 -10.10 14.09 -7.45
N ARG A 207 -11.36 14.49 -7.24
CA ARG A 207 -12.22 13.97 -6.16
C ARG A 207 -13.21 12.89 -6.61
N THR A 208 -13.18 12.46 -7.87
CA THR A 208 -14.06 11.42 -8.39
C THR A 208 -13.31 10.10 -8.66
N LYS A 209 -14.08 9.01 -8.75
CA LYS A 209 -13.59 7.69 -9.20
C LYS A 209 -12.99 7.85 -10.60
N ARG A 210 -11.72 7.44 -10.76
CA ARG A 210 -10.90 7.69 -11.96
C ARG A 210 -9.85 6.63 -12.25
N HIS A 211 -9.70 5.68 -11.33
CA HIS A 211 -8.86 4.50 -11.46
C HIS A 211 -9.74 3.25 -11.59
N PRO A 212 -9.26 2.15 -12.16
CA PRO A 212 -10.07 0.98 -12.46
C PRO A 212 -10.62 0.26 -11.22
N THR A 213 -11.57 -0.64 -11.46
CA THR A 213 -12.01 -1.65 -10.50
C THR A 213 -11.57 -3.04 -11.00
N ILE A 214 -10.95 -3.81 -10.11
CA ILE A 214 -10.49 -5.18 -10.35
C ILE A 214 -11.35 -6.10 -9.49
N GLU A 215 -12.16 -6.95 -10.10
CA GLU A 215 -13.01 -7.89 -9.35
C GLU A 215 -12.21 -9.09 -8.81
N ASN A 216 -12.90 -10.00 -8.14
CA ASN A 216 -12.29 -11.13 -7.43
C ASN A 216 -11.51 -12.08 -8.36
N ASP A 217 -10.46 -12.69 -7.81
CA ASP A 217 -9.70 -13.78 -8.43
C ASP A 217 -9.09 -13.42 -9.81
N VAL A 218 -8.87 -12.13 -10.07
CA VAL A 218 -8.19 -11.63 -11.28
C VAL A 218 -6.68 -11.81 -11.14
N ILE A 219 -6.02 -12.19 -12.24
CA ILE A 219 -4.56 -12.26 -12.33
C ILE A 219 -4.06 -11.23 -13.33
N ILE A 220 -3.12 -10.36 -12.92
CA ILE A 220 -2.55 -9.31 -13.74
C ILE A 220 -1.03 -9.51 -13.85
N TYR A 221 -0.58 -9.89 -15.04
CA TYR A 221 0.83 -10.16 -15.33
C TYR A 221 1.64 -8.89 -15.59
N ALA A 222 2.96 -9.06 -15.56
CA ALA A 222 3.95 -8.00 -15.48
C ALA A 222 3.79 -6.92 -16.56
N GLY A 223 3.92 -5.66 -16.15
CA GLY A 223 3.91 -4.50 -17.06
C GLY A 223 2.54 -4.14 -17.65
N ALA A 224 1.46 -4.81 -17.26
CA ALA A 224 0.12 -4.43 -17.71
C ALA A 224 -0.28 -3.04 -17.19
N THR A 225 -0.91 -2.24 -18.04
CA THR A 225 -1.41 -0.91 -17.69
C THR A 225 -2.93 -0.87 -17.89
N ILE A 226 -3.66 -0.58 -16.81
CA ILE A 226 -5.13 -0.56 -16.77
C ILE A 226 -5.56 0.82 -16.27
N LEU A 227 -6.28 1.57 -17.10
CA LEU A 227 -6.60 2.98 -16.84
C LEU A 227 -8.10 3.26 -16.91
N GLY A 228 -8.54 4.22 -16.11
CA GLY A 228 -9.88 4.84 -16.21
C GLY A 228 -10.85 4.38 -15.11
N GLY A 229 -11.68 5.32 -14.64
CA GLY A 229 -12.61 5.11 -13.53
C GLY A 229 -13.73 4.11 -13.83
N ASP A 230 -14.13 4.03 -15.10
CA ASP A 230 -15.20 3.15 -15.58
C ASP A 230 -14.67 1.78 -16.08
N THR A 231 -13.35 1.60 -16.09
CA THR A 231 -12.72 0.34 -16.53
C THR A 231 -12.84 -0.70 -15.41
N VAL A 232 -13.57 -1.78 -15.70
CA VAL A 232 -13.76 -2.92 -14.79
C VAL A 232 -13.12 -4.16 -15.38
N ILE A 233 -12.26 -4.84 -14.62
CA ILE A 233 -11.77 -6.17 -14.97
C ILE A 233 -12.60 -7.20 -14.22
N GLY A 234 -13.42 -7.94 -14.95
CA GLY A 234 -14.38 -8.88 -14.40
C GLY A 234 -13.72 -10.10 -13.72
N ALA A 235 -14.43 -10.67 -12.76
CA ALA A 235 -13.91 -11.72 -11.87
C ALA A 235 -13.32 -12.92 -12.63
N GLY A 236 -12.25 -13.52 -12.09
CA GLY A 236 -11.58 -14.69 -12.67
C GLY A 236 -10.86 -14.43 -13.99
N SER A 237 -10.74 -13.17 -14.43
CA SER A 237 -10.05 -12.83 -15.67
C SER A 237 -8.52 -12.88 -15.53
N ILE A 238 -7.85 -13.16 -16.62
CA ILE A 238 -6.39 -13.13 -16.73
C ILE A 238 -5.98 -12.05 -17.71
N ILE A 239 -5.18 -11.10 -17.21
CA ILE A 239 -4.60 -10.00 -17.97
C ILE A 239 -3.12 -10.29 -18.20
N GLY A 240 -2.75 -10.54 -19.44
CA GLY A 240 -1.38 -10.81 -19.88
C GLY A 240 -0.45 -9.62 -19.68
N GLY A 241 0.85 -9.91 -19.68
CA GLY A 241 1.89 -8.91 -19.50
C GLY A 241 1.91 -7.89 -20.63
N ASN A 242 2.35 -6.66 -20.32
CA ASN A 242 2.46 -5.54 -21.25
C ASN A 242 1.17 -5.18 -22.02
N THR A 243 0.00 -5.58 -21.52
CA THR A 243 -1.29 -5.18 -22.08
C THR A 243 -1.63 -3.73 -21.72
N TRP A 244 -2.40 -3.07 -22.58
CA TRP A 244 -2.90 -1.71 -22.35
C TRP A 244 -4.43 -1.71 -22.39
N ILE A 245 -5.07 -1.54 -21.24
CA ILE A 245 -6.52 -1.68 -21.08
C ILE A 245 -7.15 -0.36 -20.65
N VAL A 246 -8.10 0.12 -21.45
CA VAL A 246 -8.86 1.35 -21.22
C VAL A 246 -10.38 1.14 -21.37
N LYS A 247 -10.80 -0.12 -21.44
CA LYS A 247 -12.20 -0.55 -21.54
C LYS A 247 -12.39 -1.82 -20.71
N SER A 248 -13.58 -1.97 -20.16
CA SER A 248 -13.90 -3.09 -19.29
C SER A 248 -13.76 -4.45 -20.00
N VAL A 249 -13.38 -5.45 -19.20
CA VAL A 249 -13.18 -6.83 -19.61
C VAL A 249 -14.22 -7.69 -18.88
N PRO A 250 -15.06 -8.47 -19.56
CA PRO A 250 -16.04 -9.33 -18.92
C PRO A 250 -15.40 -10.41 -18.02
N PRO A 251 -16.11 -10.97 -17.03
CA PRO A 251 -15.60 -12.06 -16.19
C PRO A 251 -15.10 -13.28 -16.99
N ASN A 252 -14.15 -14.01 -16.41
CA ASN A 252 -13.52 -15.21 -16.99
C ASN A 252 -12.85 -14.98 -18.35
N SER A 253 -12.43 -13.75 -18.64
CA SER A 253 -11.75 -13.42 -19.89
C SER A 253 -10.25 -13.68 -19.82
N ARG A 254 -9.63 -13.80 -20.99
CA ARG A 254 -8.19 -13.97 -21.16
C ARG A 254 -7.68 -12.96 -22.18
N ILE A 255 -6.94 -11.95 -21.73
CA ILE A 255 -6.41 -10.89 -22.57
C ILE A 255 -4.90 -11.09 -22.71
N TYR A 256 -4.42 -11.38 -23.92
CA TYR A 256 -3.00 -11.59 -24.20
C TYR A 256 -2.58 -10.86 -25.47
N TYR A 257 -1.28 -10.64 -25.62
CA TYR A 257 -0.70 -10.24 -26.90
C TYR A 257 -0.71 -11.43 -27.87
N ASP A 258 -1.29 -11.27 -29.05
CA ASP A 258 -1.24 -12.27 -30.14
C ASP A 258 0.13 -12.17 -30.84
N TRP A 259 1.13 -12.89 -30.33
CA TRP A 259 2.43 -13.01 -31.00
C TRP A 259 2.34 -14.09 -32.08
N ARG A 260 2.37 -13.67 -33.35
CA ARG A 260 2.49 -14.58 -34.49
C ARG A 260 3.95 -14.71 -34.90
N ILE A 261 4.44 -15.94 -35.06
CA ILE A 261 5.76 -16.22 -35.62
C ILE A 261 5.74 -15.77 -37.09
N PRO A 262 6.59 -14.81 -37.51
CA PRO A 262 6.70 -14.47 -38.93
C PRO A 262 7.14 -15.71 -39.71
N GLU A 263 6.44 -16.05 -40.79
CA GLU A 263 6.97 -17.03 -41.75
C GLU A 263 8.32 -16.52 -42.26
N ARG A 264 9.36 -17.38 -42.24
CA ARG A 264 10.65 -17.05 -42.85
C ARG A 264 10.39 -16.68 -44.31
N GLN A 265 10.74 -15.45 -44.70
CA GLN A 265 10.88 -15.16 -46.12
C GLN A 265 11.97 -16.11 -46.68
N PRO A 266 11.74 -16.77 -47.83
CA PRO A 266 12.78 -17.55 -48.48
C PRO A 266 14.01 -16.67 -48.70
N GLU A 267 15.20 -17.21 -48.42
CA GLU A 267 16.50 -16.57 -48.68
C GLU A 267 16.70 -16.23 -50.16
#